data_AF-T0YXB2-F1
#
_entry.id   AF-T0YXB2-F1
#
_cell.length_a   1.000
_cell.length_b   1.000
_cell.length_c   1.000
_cell.angle_alpha   90.00
_cell.angle_beta   90.00
_cell.angle_gamma   90.00
#
_symmetry.space_group_name_H-M   'P 1'
#
loop_
_entity.id
_entity.type
_entity.pdbx_description
1 polymer ?
#
loop_
_entity_poly.entity_id
_entity_poly.type
_entity_poly.pdbx_seq_one_letter_code
_entity_poly.pdbx_strand_id
1 'polypeptide(L)'
;MSSSHAVLGAIRHDWTLPEVEALFALPLIDLLLQAQRVHRSHHEPNTVQMSTLLSIKTGACPEDCAYCPQSVRYETGVQRDALLEIGTVRECAERAKAAGATRFAWAPRTARRRIASFRPSPRWCARSARSGSRAARRSAC
;
A
#
# COMPACT_ATOMS: atom_id res chain seq x y z
N MET A 1 -13.60 -17.88 35.22
CA MET A 1 -14.10 -18.98 34.36
C MET A 1 -13.36 -18.89 33.03
N SER A 2 -12.58 -19.94 32.75
CA SER A 2 -11.72 -20.23 31.59
C SER A 2 -11.20 -19.06 30.75
N SER A 3 -10.02 -18.56 31.13
CA SER A 3 -9.07 -18.04 30.14
C SER A 3 -8.63 -19.22 29.27
N SER A 4 -9.31 -19.42 28.14
CA SER A 4 -8.75 -20.18 27.03
C SER A 4 -7.44 -19.50 26.65
N HIS A 5 -6.32 -20.10 27.02
CA HIS A 5 -5.04 -19.80 26.40
C HIS A 5 -5.18 -20.18 24.93
N ALA A 6 -5.66 -19.26 24.10
CA ALA A 6 -5.62 -19.41 22.66
C ALA A 6 -4.17 -19.72 22.29
N VAL A 7 -3.97 -20.86 21.63
CA VAL A 7 -2.66 -21.26 21.10
C VAL A 7 -2.19 -20.10 20.22
N LEU A 8 -1.12 -19.43 20.63
CA LEU A 8 -0.57 -18.29 19.89
C LEU A 8 -0.25 -18.74 18.47
N GLY A 9 -1.03 -18.24 17.51
CA GLY A 9 -0.89 -18.58 16.09
C GLY A 9 -1.86 -19.64 15.57
N ALA A 10 -2.80 -20.15 16.36
CA ALA A 10 -3.90 -20.94 15.78
C ALA A 10 -4.80 -20.03 14.90
N ILE A 11 -5.04 -20.46 13.66
CA ILE A 11 -5.94 -19.77 12.75
C ILE A 11 -7.37 -19.95 13.26
N ARG A 12 -8.05 -18.83 13.55
CA ARG A 12 -9.43 -18.80 14.01
C ARG A 12 -10.24 -17.69 13.33
N HIS A 13 -11.55 -17.90 13.24
CA HIS A 13 -12.49 -17.01 12.54
C HIS A 13 -13.63 -16.50 13.46
N ASP A 14 -13.60 -16.84 14.75
CA ASP A 14 -14.66 -16.62 15.74
C ASP A 14 -14.36 -15.49 16.73
N TRP A 15 -13.67 -14.43 16.28
CA TRP A 15 -13.26 -13.32 17.14
C TRP A 15 -14.44 -12.50 17.65
N THR A 16 -14.48 -12.28 18.96
CA THR A 16 -15.43 -11.39 19.62
C THR A 16 -14.80 -10.01 19.89
N LEU A 17 -15.65 -8.97 20.01
CA LEU A 17 -15.18 -7.62 20.31
C LEU A 17 -14.33 -7.54 21.60
N PRO A 18 -14.73 -8.16 22.74
CA PRO A 18 -13.95 -8.10 23.97
C PRO A 18 -12.57 -8.76 23.85
N GLU A 19 -12.44 -9.84 23.06
CA GLU A 19 -11.14 -10.48 22.82
C GLU A 19 -10.19 -9.56 22.05
N VAL A 20 -10.69 -8.81 21.07
CA VAL A 20 -9.89 -7.85 20.30
C VAL A 20 -9.49 -6.66 21.17
N GLU A 21 -10.43 -6.11 21.96
CA GLU A 21 -10.15 -5.03 22.89
C GLU A 21 -9.08 -5.42 23.92
N ALA A 22 -9.09 -6.66 24.41
CA ALA A 22 -8.05 -7.17 25.30
C ALA A 22 -6.65 -7.14 24.66
N LEU A 23 -6.53 -7.37 23.34
CA LEU A 23 -5.25 -7.25 22.62
C LEU A 23 -4.77 -5.79 22.54
N PHE A 24 -5.68 -4.85 22.31
CA PHE A 24 -5.34 -3.41 22.31
C PHE A 24 -4.94 -2.91 23.70
N ALA A 25 -5.43 -3.53 24.77
CA ALA A 25 -5.10 -3.20 26.15
C ALA A 25 -3.77 -3.80 26.65
N LEU A 26 -3.13 -4.70 25.88
CA LEU A 26 -1.85 -5.31 26.27
C LEU A 26 -0.70 -4.28 26.30
N PRO A 27 0.30 -4.46 27.18
CA PRO A 27 1.55 -3.72 27.08
C PRO A 27 2.18 -3.90 25.69
N LEU A 28 2.58 -2.80 25.07
CA LEU A 28 3.06 -2.78 23.68
C LEU A 28 4.17 -3.79 23.42
N ILE A 29 5.12 -3.95 24.36
CA ILE A 29 6.27 -4.85 24.20
C ILE A 29 5.84 -6.32 24.21
N ASP A 30 4.89 -6.68 25.08
CA ASP A 30 4.35 -8.04 25.13
C ASP A 30 3.55 -8.37 23.87
N LEU A 31 2.76 -7.41 23.38
CA LEU A 31 2.02 -7.52 22.12
C LEU A 31 2.97 -7.73 20.93
N LEU A 32 4.06 -6.96 20.85
CA LEU A 32 5.07 -7.11 19.79
C LEU A 32 5.73 -8.49 19.81
N LEU A 33 6.08 -9.00 20.99
CA LEU A 33 6.67 -10.34 21.12
C LEU A 33 5.68 -11.43 20.66
N GLN A 34 4.41 -11.32 21.03
CA GLN A 34 3.37 -12.25 20.56
C GLN A 34 3.19 -12.17 19.04
N ALA A 35 3.12 -10.97 18.47
CA ALA A 35 3.00 -10.75 17.04
C ALA A 35 4.20 -11.34 16.27
N GLN A 36 5.42 -11.19 16.76
CA GLN A 36 6.62 -11.77 16.16
C GLN A 36 6.61 -13.30 16.18
N ARG A 37 6.15 -13.92 17.27
CA ARG A 37 6.01 -15.38 17.36
C ARG A 37 5.03 -15.91 16.32
N VAL A 38 3.86 -15.29 16.21
CA VAL A 38 2.83 -15.65 15.21
C VAL A 38 3.32 -15.39 13.79
N HIS A 39 4.02 -14.28 13.55
CA HIS A 39 4.54 -13.97 12.22
C HIS A 39 5.56 -15.01 11.76
N ARG A 40 6.50 -15.42 12.62
CA ARG A 40 7.51 -16.44 12.29
C ARG A 40 6.94 -17.85 12.14
N SER A 41 5.78 -18.15 12.73
CA SER A 41 5.15 -19.46 12.55
C SER A 41 4.40 -19.60 11.22
N HIS A 42 4.09 -18.49 10.54
CA HIS A 42 3.30 -18.50 9.30
C HIS A 42 4.01 -17.90 8.09
N HIS A 43 5.12 -17.19 8.30
CA HIS A 43 5.87 -16.51 7.24
C HIS A 43 7.35 -16.86 7.30
N GLU A 44 7.97 -16.92 6.13
CA GLU A 44 9.41 -17.10 6.00
C GLU A 44 10.16 -15.96 6.71
N PRO A 45 11.04 -16.27 7.68
CA PRO A 45 11.72 -15.26 8.46
C PRO A 45 12.63 -14.40 7.57
N ASN A 46 12.70 -13.11 7.86
CA ASN A 46 13.54 -12.13 7.13
C ASN A 46 13.19 -11.97 5.65
N THR A 47 11.98 -12.35 5.24
CA THR A 47 11.47 -12.09 3.89
C THR A 47 10.44 -10.96 3.89
N VAL A 48 10.45 -10.12 2.85
CA VAL A 48 9.52 -8.99 2.72
C VAL A 48 8.94 -8.96 1.31
N GLN A 49 7.64 -8.76 1.21
CA GLN A 49 6.93 -8.67 -0.08
C GLN A 49 7.02 -7.25 -0.64
N MET A 50 7.67 -7.09 -1.79
CA MET A 50 7.87 -5.79 -2.43
C MET A 50 6.77 -5.49 -3.46
N SER A 51 5.89 -4.53 -3.15
CA SER A 51 4.85 -4.04 -4.06
C SER A 51 5.19 -2.65 -4.59
N THR A 52 5.00 -2.41 -5.89
CA THR A 52 5.00 -1.07 -6.47
C THR A 52 3.57 -0.70 -6.88
N LEU A 53 3.10 0.47 -6.43
CA LEU A 53 1.78 1.01 -6.75
C LEU A 53 1.91 2.15 -7.75
N LEU A 54 1.11 2.12 -8.81
CA LEU A 54 0.93 3.23 -9.75
C LEU A 54 -0.48 3.82 -9.63
N SER A 55 -0.56 5.13 -9.42
CA SER A 55 -1.81 5.88 -9.60
C SER A 55 -2.04 6.08 -11.11
N ILE A 56 -3.02 5.39 -11.69
CA ILE A 56 -3.32 5.52 -13.12
C ILE A 56 -4.14 6.78 -13.42
N LYS A 57 -4.83 7.32 -12.40
CA LYS A 57 -5.57 8.58 -12.49
C LYS A 57 -5.53 9.28 -11.14
N THR A 58 -5.07 10.53 -11.12
CA THR A 58 -4.87 11.30 -9.89
C THR A 58 -5.83 12.48 -9.84
N GLY A 59 -6.52 12.62 -8.70
CA GLY A 59 -7.39 13.74 -8.41
C GLY A 59 -8.81 13.63 -9.00
N ALA A 60 -9.60 14.68 -8.75
CA ALA A 60 -10.99 14.79 -9.20
C ALA A 60 -11.94 13.68 -8.67
N CYS A 61 -11.70 13.18 -7.46
CA CYS A 61 -12.55 12.17 -6.85
C CYS A 61 -13.83 12.78 -6.25
N PRO A 62 -15.04 12.28 -6.59
CA PRO A 62 -16.29 12.82 -6.06
C PRO A 62 -16.58 12.46 -4.60
N GLU A 63 -15.94 11.41 -4.07
CA GLU A 63 -16.05 10.95 -2.68
C GLU A 63 -15.53 12.02 -1.71
N ASP A 64 -16.08 12.04 -0.50
CA ASP A 64 -15.85 13.01 0.56
C ASP A 64 -15.00 12.44 1.70
N CYS A 65 -14.08 11.53 1.38
CA CYS A 65 -13.16 10.97 2.37
C CYS A 65 -12.30 12.08 3.00
N ALA A 66 -12.53 12.41 4.27
CA ALA A 66 -11.88 13.52 4.98
C ALA A 66 -10.35 13.49 4.98
N TYR A 67 -9.77 12.29 4.90
CA TYR A 67 -8.31 12.09 4.89
C TYR A 67 -7.71 12.06 3.47
N CYS A 68 -8.52 12.00 2.41
CA CYS A 68 -8.02 11.76 1.06
C CYS A 68 -7.71 13.09 0.34
N PRO A 69 -6.44 13.34 -0.04
CA PRO A 69 -6.09 14.59 -0.70
C PRO A 69 -6.57 14.67 -2.16
N GLN A 70 -7.16 13.62 -2.71
CA GLN A 70 -7.62 13.59 -4.11
C GLN A 70 -9.11 13.94 -4.27
N SER A 71 -9.83 14.15 -3.16
CA SER A 71 -11.24 14.55 -3.16
C SER A 71 -11.40 15.95 -3.76
N VAL A 72 -12.43 16.14 -4.58
CA VAL A 72 -12.83 17.47 -5.08
C VAL A 72 -13.45 18.35 -4.00
N ARG A 73 -13.83 17.76 -2.87
CA ARG A 73 -14.50 18.47 -1.76
C ARG A 73 -13.53 19.34 -0.96
N TYR A 74 -12.23 19.11 -1.10
CA TYR A 74 -11.19 19.79 -0.33
C TYR A 74 -10.12 20.38 -1.27
N GLU A 75 -9.60 21.56 -0.92
CA GLU A 75 -8.52 22.21 -1.66
C GLU A 75 -7.16 21.76 -1.12
N THR A 76 -6.53 20.83 -1.82
CA THR A 76 -5.28 20.16 -1.38
C THR A 76 -4.09 20.42 -2.30
N GLY A 77 -4.27 21.24 -3.35
CA GLY A 77 -3.23 21.56 -4.34
C GLY A 77 -2.82 20.39 -5.24
N VAL A 78 -3.48 19.23 -5.14
CA VAL A 78 -3.19 18.05 -5.97
C VAL A 78 -3.57 18.34 -7.42
N GLN A 79 -2.57 18.22 -8.31
CA GLN A 79 -2.76 18.36 -9.75
C GLN A 79 -3.61 17.21 -10.28
N ARG A 80 -4.55 17.54 -11.17
CA ARG A 80 -5.47 16.58 -11.77
C ARG A 80 -4.81 15.99 -13.01
N ASP A 81 -4.52 14.71 -12.97
CA ASP A 81 -3.97 13.98 -14.10
C ASP A 81 -5.08 13.16 -14.78
N ALA A 82 -5.03 13.12 -16.12
CA ALA A 82 -5.88 12.24 -16.90
C ALA A 82 -5.53 10.76 -16.65
N LEU A 83 -6.41 9.86 -17.07
CA LEU A 83 -6.11 8.42 -17.06
C LEU A 83 -4.88 8.15 -17.93
N LEU A 84 -3.89 7.44 -17.40
CA LEU A 84 -2.71 7.05 -18.15
C LEU A 84 -3.07 6.07 -19.27
N GLU A 85 -2.40 6.22 -20.41
CA GLU A 85 -2.45 5.28 -21.53
C GLU A 85 -1.90 3.91 -21.12
N ILE A 86 -2.49 2.84 -21.67
CA ILE A 86 -2.11 1.45 -21.35
C ILE A 86 -0.62 1.21 -21.65
N GLY A 87 -0.09 1.78 -22.74
CA GLY A 87 1.33 1.67 -23.08
C GLY A 87 2.24 2.20 -21.96
N THR A 88 1.93 3.39 -21.44
CA THR A 88 2.65 4.00 -20.31
C THR A 88 2.56 3.15 -19.05
N VAL A 89 1.38 2.58 -18.76
CA VAL A 89 1.18 1.68 -17.61
C VAL A 89 2.04 0.42 -17.75
N ARG A 90 2.11 -0.16 -18.94
CA ARG A 90 2.95 -1.33 -19.23
C ARG A 90 4.44 -1.00 -19.05
N GLU A 91 4.91 0.12 -19.60
CA GLU A 91 6.30 0.55 -19.38
C GLU A 91 6.61 0.77 -17.90
N CYS A 92 5.67 1.31 -17.13
CA CYS A 92 5.80 1.44 -15.69
C CYS A 92 5.87 0.09 -14.98
N ALA A 93 5.06 -0.89 -15.40
CA ALA A 93 5.08 -2.24 -14.85
C ALA A 93 6.41 -2.96 -15.16
N GLU A 94 6.92 -2.86 -16.39
CA GLU A 94 8.22 -3.46 -16.76
C GLU A 94 9.37 -2.82 -15.98
N ARG A 95 9.36 -1.49 -15.79
CA ARG A 95 10.34 -0.81 -14.92
C ARG A 95 10.23 -1.25 -13.47
N ALA A 96 9.03 -1.42 -12.94
CA ALA A 96 8.83 -1.89 -11.57
C ALA A 96 9.35 -3.32 -11.38
N LYS A 97 9.11 -4.20 -12.37
CA LYS A 97 9.65 -5.56 -12.41
C LYS A 97 11.19 -5.54 -12.44
N ALA A 98 11.78 -4.71 -13.30
CA ALA A 98 13.24 -4.54 -13.37
C ALA A 98 13.83 -3.98 -12.07
N ALA A 99 13.07 -3.20 -11.30
CA ALA A 99 13.45 -2.71 -9.97
C ALA A 99 13.27 -3.74 -8.83
N GLY A 100 12.83 -4.97 -9.14
CA GLY A 100 12.67 -6.05 -8.16
C GLY A 100 11.30 -6.11 -7.48
N ALA A 101 10.29 -5.41 -7.97
CA ALA A 101 8.94 -5.53 -7.43
C ALA A 101 8.34 -6.90 -7.79
N THR A 102 7.82 -7.63 -6.78
CA THR A 102 7.13 -8.90 -6.98
C THR A 102 5.65 -8.70 -7.33
N ARG A 103 5.08 -7.55 -6.94
CA ARG A 103 3.70 -7.18 -7.25
C ARG A 103 3.64 -5.78 -7.84
N PHE A 104 2.96 -5.64 -8.97
CA PHE A 104 2.58 -4.36 -9.54
C PHE A 104 1.10 -4.13 -9.32
N ALA A 105 0.76 -3.14 -8.51
CA ALA A 105 -0.61 -2.74 -8.25
C ALA A 105 -0.90 -1.43 -8.97
N TRP A 106 -2.11 -1.30 -9.46
CA TRP A 106 -2.60 -0.06 -10.02
C TRP A 106 -3.93 0.29 -9.40
N ALA A 107 -4.09 1.56 -9.07
CA ALA A 107 -5.32 2.09 -8.52
C ALA A 107 -5.92 3.08 -9.52
N PRO A 108 -7.03 2.73 -10.19
CA PRO A 108 -7.87 3.72 -10.84
C PRO A 108 -8.81 4.33 -9.79
N ARG A 109 -9.08 5.64 -9.84
CA ARG A 109 -10.29 6.17 -9.21
C ARG A 109 -11.18 6.86 -10.24
N THR A 110 -12.42 6.38 -10.34
CA THR A 110 -13.38 6.74 -11.38
C THR A 110 -13.99 8.12 -11.13
N ALA A 111 -13.64 9.07 -11.98
CA ALA A 111 -14.57 10.10 -12.44
C ALA A 111 -14.72 9.94 -13.94
N ARG A 112 -15.95 9.75 -14.45
CA ARG A 112 -16.28 9.43 -15.86
C ARG A 112 -15.89 10.50 -16.90
N ARG A 113 -15.15 11.55 -16.54
CA ARG A 113 -14.71 12.59 -17.49
C ARG A 113 -13.39 12.19 -18.17
N ARG A 114 -13.46 11.99 -19.50
CA ARG A 114 -12.31 12.08 -20.42
C ARG A 114 -11.83 13.53 -20.40
N ILE A 115 -10.61 13.77 -19.93
CA ILE A 115 -9.92 15.06 -20.13
C ILE A 115 -9.19 14.92 -21.46
N ALA A 116 -9.68 15.58 -22.51
CA ALA A 116 -9.26 15.36 -23.90
C ALA A 116 -7.93 16.02 -24.29
N SER A 117 -7.21 16.67 -23.36
CA SER A 117 -6.11 17.58 -23.72
C SER A 117 -4.89 17.53 -22.78
N PHE A 118 -4.65 16.43 -22.08
CA PHE A 118 -3.47 16.31 -21.22
C PHE A 118 -2.43 15.33 -21.81
N ARG A 119 -1.25 15.84 -22.15
CA ARG A 119 -0.08 15.02 -22.52
C ARG A 119 0.50 14.38 -21.26
N PRO A 120 0.52 13.03 -21.12
CA PRO A 120 1.12 12.39 -19.96
C PRO A 120 2.63 12.72 -19.92
N SER A 121 3.08 13.34 -18.82
CA SER A 121 4.50 13.69 -18.70
C SER A 121 5.33 12.42 -18.35
N PRO A 122 6.46 12.16 -19.03
CA PRO A 122 7.36 11.02 -18.73
C PRO A 122 7.97 11.06 -17.30
N ARG A 123 7.78 12.16 -16.58
CA ARG A 123 8.39 12.42 -15.27
C ARG A 123 7.81 11.57 -14.14
N TRP A 124 6.55 11.15 -14.25
CA TRP A 124 5.87 10.41 -13.17
C TRP A 124 6.48 9.04 -12.91
N CYS A 125 6.75 8.29 -13.98
CA CYS A 125 7.33 6.96 -13.83
C CYS A 125 8.83 6.97 -13.51
N ALA A 126 9.53 8.07 -13.79
CA ALA A 126 10.93 8.27 -13.41
C ALA A 126 11.11 8.68 -11.93
N ARG A 127 10.04 9.11 -11.24
CA ARG A 127 10.10 9.55 -9.83
C ARG A 127 9.97 8.38 -8.86
N SER A 128 9.16 7.37 -9.18
CA SER A 128 9.03 6.12 -8.42
C SER A 128 10.29 5.23 -8.48
N ALA A 129 11.07 5.30 -9.57
CA ALA A 129 12.32 4.55 -9.70
C ALA A 129 13.48 5.14 -8.86
N ARG A 130 13.49 6.46 -8.61
CA ARG A 130 14.59 7.10 -7.86
C ARG A 130 14.52 6.86 -6.35
N SER A 131 13.32 6.70 -5.77
CA SER A 131 13.17 6.34 -4.36
C SER A 131 13.65 4.91 -4.06
N GLY A 132 13.50 3.97 -5.00
CA GLY A 132 14.05 2.61 -4.89
C GLY A 132 15.59 2.57 -4.97
N SER A 133 16.20 3.43 -5.79
CA SER A 133 17.66 3.45 -5.99
C SER A 133 18.48 3.95 -4.78
N ARG A 134 17.86 4.68 -3.84
CA ARG A 134 18.51 5.08 -2.58
C ARG A 134 18.42 3.99 -1.51
N ALA A 135 17.38 3.16 -1.53
CA ALA A 135 17.27 2.01 -0.63
C ALA A 135 18.29 0.91 -1.00
N ALA A 136 18.51 0.67 -2.30
CA ALA A 136 19.47 -0.34 -2.77
C ALA A 136 20.96 0.00 -2.51
N ARG A 137 21.30 1.27 -2.21
CA ARG A 137 22.70 1.67 -1.91
C ARG A 137 23.06 1.67 -0.42
N ARG A 138 22.09 1.48 0.47
CA ARG A 138 22.34 1.41 1.93
C ARG A 138 22.50 -0.01 2.46
N SER A 139 22.26 -1.02 1.63
CA SER A 139 22.48 -2.44 1.92
C SER A 139 23.83 -2.97 1.42
N ALA A 140 24.78 -2.07 1.15
CA ALA A 140 26.15 -2.40 0.73
C ALA A 140 27.23 -1.69 1.57
N CYS A 141 26.90 -1.31 2.81
CA CYS A 141 27.87 -1.01 3.86
C CYS A 141 27.54 -1.85 5.09
#